data_AF-T1C4A6-F1
#
_entry.id   AF-T1C4A6-F1
#
_cell.length_a   1.000
_cell.length_b   1.000
_cell.length_c   1.000
_cell.angle_alpha   90.00
_cell.angle_beta   90.00
_cell.angle_gamma   90.00
#
_symmetry.space_group_name_H-M   'P 1'
#
loop_
_entity.id
_entity.type
_entity.pdbx_description
1 polymer ?
#
loop_
_entity_poly.entity_id
_entity_poly.type
_entity_poly.pdbx_seq_one_letter_code
_entity_poly.pdbx_strand_id
1 'polypeptide(L)'
;ALRAEEQRFGETLEHGMKVFEEVAARAQGGMIAGADAFRLYDTYGFPVDLSADIARERGLTVDMAGFEQAMHAQRERARAASQFEAKGQLPAELVSTLAPTVFLGYETLEAAACRVVGIVRAGVALAQLAPGEVATVILERTPFYAESGGQVGDSGMLDNADGHFAVEQTLKLGGSFHGHGGHWRGRAPLRLGD
;
A
#
# COMPACT_ATOMS: atom_id res chain seq x y z
N ALA A 1 6.03 30.57 18.49
CA ALA A 1 5.24 29.49 17.88
C ALA A 1 4.59 29.98 16.58
N LEU A 2 3.60 30.88 16.66
CA LEU A 2 2.84 31.38 15.50
C LEU A 2 3.70 31.93 14.34
N ARG A 3 4.67 32.81 14.62
CA ARG A 3 5.57 33.36 13.58
C ARG A 3 6.40 32.30 12.83
N ALA A 4 6.80 31.24 13.52
CA ALA A 4 7.56 30.15 12.90
C ALA A 4 6.65 29.19 12.11
N GLU A 5 5.35 29.20 12.39
CA GLU A 5 4.33 28.44 11.67
C GLU A 5 3.91 29.16 10.40
N GLU A 6 3.69 30.49 10.47
CA GLU A 6 3.44 31.35 9.31
C GLU A 6 4.61 31.38 8.32
N GLN A 7 5.85 31.39 8.83
CA GLN A 7 7.04 31.41 7.99
C GLN A 7 7.23 30.06 7.25
N ARG A 8 6.96 28.93 7.91
CA ARG A 8 6.95 27.60 7.27
C ARG A 8 5.80 27.43 6.28
N PHE A 9 4.65 28.03 6.56
CA PHE A 9 3.53 28.07 5.62
C PHE A 9 3.89 28.87 4.36
N GLY A 10 4.53 30.03 4.51
CA GLY A 10 5.01 30.86 3.40
C GLY A 10 6.04 30.14 2.52
N GLU A 11 7.01 29.45 3.13
CA GLU A 11 8.03 28.67 2.41
C GLU A 11 7.40 27.50 1.61
N THR A 12 6.40 26.83 2.20
CA THR A 12 5.66 25.74 1.55
C THR A 12 4.83 26.27 0.38
N LEU A 13 4.21 27.44 0.54
CA LEU A 13 3.40 28.08 -0.49
C LEU A 13 4.26 28.56 -1.67
N GLU A 14 5.45 29.09 -1.42
CA GLU A 14 6.38 29.51 -2.47
C GLU A 14 6.85 28.33 -3.31
N HIS A 15 7.11 27.18 -2.67
CA HIS A 15 7.47 25.96 -3.37
C HIS A 15 6.29 25.40 -4.19
N GLY A 16 5.09 25.35 -3.59
CA GLY A 16 3.86 24.96 -4.29
C GLY A 16 3.56 25.84 -5.50
N MET A 17 3.84 27.14 -5.41
CA MET A 17 3.68 28.08 -6.53
C MET A 17 4.63 27.77 -7.69
N LYS A 18 5.91 27.51 -7.39
CA LYS A 18 6.90 27.14 -8.44
C LYS A 18 6.47 25.87 -9.18
N VAL A 19 5.98 24.86 -8.46
CA VAL A 19 5.48 23.64 -9.06
C VAL A 19 4.19 23.89 -9.86
N PHE A 20 3.31 24.78 -9.37
CA PHE A 20 2.11 25.18 -10.10
C PHE A 20 2.46 25.81 -11.45
N GLU A 21 3.46 26.71 -11.51
CA GLU A 21 3.95 27.30 -12.76
C GLU A 21 4.36 26.23 -13.78
N GLU A 22 5.12 25.23 -13.33
CA GLU A 22 5.58 24.14 -14.19
C GLU A 22 4.43 23.31 -14.74
N VAL A 23 3.42 23.04 -13.91
CA VAL A 23 2.22 22.30 -14.28
C VAL A 23 1.35 23.10 -15.24
N ALA A 24 1.13 24.38 -14.95
CA ALA A 24 0.37 25.30 -15.79
C ALA A 24 1.01 25.46 -17.18
N ALA A 25 2.33 25.52 -17.27
CA ALA A 25 3.06 25.58 -18.54
C ALA A 25 2.90 24.30 -19.40
N ARG A 26 2.54 23.17 -18.79
CA ARG A 26 2.30 21.89 -19.46
C ARG A 26 0.82 21.63 -19.75
N ALA A 27 -0.06 22.56 -19.37
CA ALA A 27 -1.49 22.44 -19.59
C ALA A 27 -1.81 22.25 -21.09
N GLN A 28 -2.50 21.17 -21.43
CA GLN A 28 -2.91 20.89 -22.80
C GLN A 28 -4.33 21.43 -23.01
N GLY A 29 -4.55 22.17 -24.10
CA GLY A 29 -5.87 22.73 -24.40
C GLY A 29 -6.40 23.73 -23.36
N GLY A 30 -5.52 24.34 -22.55
CA GLY A 30 -5.90 25.24 -21.47
C GLY A 30 -6.40 24.53 -20.21
N MET A 31 -6.11 23.24 -20.04
CA MET A 31 -6.52 22.44 -18.90
C MET A 31 -5.32 21.79 -18.20
N ILE A 32 -5.23 21.98 -16.89
CA ILE A 32 -4.31 21.29 -15.98
C ILE A 32 -4.90 19.90 -15.70
N ALA A 33 -4.11 18.86 -15.93
CA ALA A 33 -4.54 17.48 -15.71
C ALA A 33 -4.80 17.21 -14.22
N GLY A 34 -5.82 16.41 -13.93
CA GLY A 34 -6.21 16.10 -12.56
C GLY A 34 -5.12 15.39 -11.76
N ALA A 35 -4.27 14.59 -12.41
CA ALA A 35 -3.11 13.96 -11.80
C ALA A 35 -2.04 14.97 -11.34
N ASP A 36 -1.82 16.05 -12.09
CA ASP A 36 -0.87 17.10 -11.71
C ASP A 36 -1.43 17.98 -10.58
N ALA A 37 -2.73 18.29 -10.62
CA ALA A 37 -3.42 18.96 -9.52
C ALA A 37 -3.41 18.10 -8.24
N PHE A 38 -3.56 16.78 -8.39
CA PHE A 38 -3.46 15.85 -7.27
C PHE A 38 -2.04 15.84 -6.69
N ARG A 39 -1.00 15.86 -7.53
CA ARG A 39 0.40 15.94 -7.06
C ARG A 39 0.69 17.23 -6.29
N LEU A 40 0.18 18.37 -6.78
CA LEU A 40 0.25 19.66 -6.07
C LEU A 40 -0.34 19.56 -4.66
N TYR A 41 -1.51 18.93 -4.54
CA TYR A 41 -2.19 18.71 -3.26
C TYR A 41 -1.45 17.72 -2.35
N ASP A 42 -1.20 16.50 -2.83
CA ASP A 42 -0.71 15.37 -2.03
C ASP A 42 0.77 15.50 -1.66
N THR A 43 1.62 15.88 -2.62
CA THR A 43 3.07 15.93 -2.41
C THR A 43 3.54 17.28 -1.88
N TYR A 44 2.97 18.37 -2.40
CA TYR A 44 3.44 19.72 -2.13
C TYR A 44 2.53 20.51 -1.18
N GLY A 45 1.42 19.91 -0.72
CA GLY A 45 0.48 20.54 0.21
C GLY A 45 -0.25 21.75 -0.37
N PHE A 46 -0.25 21.92 -1.69
CA PHE A 46 -0.81 23.08 -2.37
C PHE A 46 -2.31 22.86 -2.63
N PRO A 47 -3.22 23.64 -2.04
CA PRO A 47 -4.66 23.38 -2.12
C PRO A 47 -5.19 23.37 -3.56
N VAL A 48 -6.09 22.43 -3.87
CA VAL A 48 -6.72 22.34 -5.19
C VAL A 48 -7.58 23.57 -5.48
N ASP A 49 -8.24 24.13 -4.46
CA ASP A 49 -9.03 25.36 -4.58
C ASP A 49 -8.16 26.54 -5.01
N LEU A 50 -6.98 26.69 -4.40
CA LEU A 50 -6.02 27.73 -4.75
C LEU A 50 -5.46 27.51 -6.16
N SER A 51 -5.19 26.26 -6.54
CA SER A 51 -4.77 25.91 -7.90
C SER A 51 -5.85 26.30 -8.93
N ALA A 52 -7.12 26.05 -8.63
CA ALA A 52 -8.24 26.38 -9.50
C ALA A 52 -8.45 27.89 -9.65
N ASP A 53 -8.28 28.66 -8.57
CA ASP A 53 -8.39 30.11 -8.60
C ASP A 53 -7.26 30.75 -9.43
N ILE A 54 -6.00 30.34 -9.20
CA ILE A 54 -4.85 30.85 -9.97
C ILE A 54 -4.94 30.42 -11.44
N ALA A 55 -5.40 29.20 -11.71
CA ALA A 55 -5.63 28.74 -13.08
C ALA A 55 -6.65 29.64 -13.79
N ARG A 56 -7.76 29.99 -13.12
CA ARG A 56 -8.81 30.85 -13.66
C ARG A 56 -8.31 32.24 -14.02
N GLU A 57 -7.48 32.85 -13.17
CA GLU A 57 -6.84 34.15 -13.45
C GLU A 57 -5.99 34.15 -14.73
N ARG A 58 -5.51 32.97 -15.14
CA ARG A 58 -4.66 32.76 -16.33
C ARG A 58 -5.42 32.22 -17.53
N GLY A 59 -6.74 32.12 -17.45
CA GLY A 59 -7.56 31.53 -18.51
C GLY A 59 -7.37 30.02 -18.65
N LEU A 60 -6.86 29.35 -17.62
CA LEU A 60 -6.73 27.90 -17.53
C LEU A 60 -7.86 27.31 -16.68
N THR A 61 -8.06 26.00 -16.82
CA THR A 61 -8.98 25.20 -16.00
C THR A 61 -8.24 24.05 -15.35
N VAL A 62 -8.79 23.49 -14.27
CA VAL A 62 -8.28 22.28 -13.62
C VAL A 62 -9.28 21.15 -13.87
N ASP A 63 -8.79 19.98 -14.28
CA ASP A 63 -9.59 18.77 -14.38
C ASP A 63 -9.93 18.23 -12.98
N MET A 64 -11.01 18.75 -12.41
CA MET A 64 -11.51 18.34 -11.11
C MET A 64 -11.98 16.88 -11.09
N ALA A 65 -12.47 16.36 -12.21
CA ALA A 65 -12.91 14.97 -12.30
C ALA A 65 -11.71 14.01 -12.20
N GLY A 66 -10.62 14.30 -12.93
CA GLY A 66 -9.37 13.57 -12.82
C GLY A 66 -8.71 13.69 -11.44
N PHE A 67 -8.81 14.85 -10.79
CA PHE A 67 -8.33 15.05 -9.42
C PHE A 67 -9.07 14.14 -8.43
N GLU A 68 -10.41 14.13 -8.48
CA GLU A 68 -11.23 13.27 -7.62
C GLU A 68 -10.98 11.78 -7.88
N GLN A 69 -10.75 11.38 -9.13
CA GLN A 69 -10.35 10.02 -9.47
C GLN A 69 -8.99 9.64 -8.82
N ALA A 70 -8.01 10.56 -8.85
CA ALA A 70 -6.71 10.34 -8.22
C ALA A 70 -6.81 10.27 -6.69
N MET A 71 -7.62 11.13 -6.07
CA MET A 71 -7.95 11.08 -4.64
C MET A 71 -8.60 9.75 -4.25
N HIS A 72 -9.58 9.29 -5.03
CA HIS A 72 -10.20 7.99 -4.84
C HIS A 72 -9.19 6.85 -4.98
N ALA A 73 -8.33 6.88 -6.00
CA ALA A 73 -7.31 5.86 -6.19
C ALA A 73 -6.26 5.83 -5.07
N GLN A 74 -5.90 6.98 -4.49
CA GLN A 74 -5.04 7.05 -3.31
C GLN A 74 -5.77 6.50 -2.07
N ARG A 75 -7.05 6.85 -1.88
CA ARG A 75 -7.86 6.36 -0.77
C ARG A 75 -8.05 4.84 -0.83
N GLU A 76 -8.27 4.28 -2.01
CA GLU A 76 -8.35 2.84 -2.20
C GLU A 76 -7.00 2.15 -1.96
N ARG A 77 -5.89 2.74 -2.42
CA ARG A 77 -4.53 2.26 -2.07
C ARG A 77 -4.27 2.28 -0.56
N ALA A 78 -4.64 3.36 0.12
CA ALA A 78 -4.52 3.50 1.57
C ALA A 78 -5.45 2.52 2.32
N ARG A 79 -6.65 2.23 1.79
CA ARG A 79 -7.57 1.23 2.33
C ARG A 79 -7.08 -0.19 2.11
N ALA A 80 -6.48 -0.49 0.96
CA ALA A 80 -5.84 -1.79 0.72
C ALA A 80 -4.69 -2.00 1.70
N ALA A 81 -3.82 -0.99 1.89
CA ALA A 81 -2.79 -1.01 2.92
C ALA A 81 -3.39 -1.20 4.33
N SER A 82 -4.49 -0.48 4.64
CA SER A 82 -5.16 -0.53 5.94
C SER A 82 -5.93 -1.84 6.22
N GLN A 83 -6.42 -2.55 5.18
CA GLN A 83 -7.03 -3.88 5.34
C GLN A 83 -6.01 -4.91 5.84
N PHE A 84 -4.72 -4.70 5.54
CA PHE A 84 -3.63 -5.50 6.10
C PHE A 84 -3.04 -4.89 7.40
N GLU A 85 -3.22 -3.59 7.66
CA GLU A 85 -2.97 -2.94 8.95
C GLU A 85 -4.06 -3.22 10.01
N ALA A 86 -4.86 -4.29 9.89
CA ALA A 86 -5.49 -4.87 11.07
C ALA A 86 -4.37 -5.42 11.97
N LYS A 87 -3.76 -4.51 12.72
CA LYS A 87 -2.51 -4.62 13.46
C LYS A 87 -2.42 -5.94 14.21
N GLY A 88 -1.57 -6.83 13.72
CA GLY A 88 -0.76 -7.73 14.53
C GLY A 88 -1.46 -8.85 15.31
N GLN A 89 -2.78 -8.99 15.23
CA GLN A 89 -3.50 -10.04 15.96
C GLN A 89 -3.75 -11.24 15.07
N LEU A 90 -2.87 -12.23 15.19
CA LEU A 90 -3.22 -13.60 14.83
C LEU A 90 -4.32 -14.09 15.77
N PRO A 91 -5.33 -14.83 15.26
CA PRO A 91 -6.26 -15.56 16.10
C PRO A 91 -5.49 -16.37 17.15
N ALA A 92 -5.93 -16.30 18.42
CA ALA A 92 -5.25 -17.00 19.52
C ALA A 92 -5.08 -18.51 19.25
N GLU A 93 -6.03 -19.10 18.52
CA GLU A 93 -6.01 -20.50 18.09
C GLU A 93 -4.84 -20.82 17.14
N LEU A 94 -4.48 -19.89 16.24
CA LEU A 94 -3.31 -20.06 15.38
C LEU A 94 -2.01 -19.86 16.18
N VAL A 95 -1.99 -18.91 17.10
CA VAL A 95 -0.80 -18.66 17.95
C VAL A 95 -0.46 -19.89 18.81
N SER A 96 -1.47 -20.62 19.30
CA SER A 96 -1.26 -21.80 20.15
C SER A 96 -0.89 -23.08 19.39
N THR A 97 -1.14 -23.12 18.07
CA THR A 97 -0.96 -24.33 17.25
C THR A 97 0.21 -24.25 16.28
N LEU A 98 0.58 -23.04 15.86
CA LEU A 98 1.65 -22.83 14.89
C LEU A 98 3.03 -22.74 15.54
N ALA A 99 4.01 -23.37 14.91
CA ALA A 99 5.42 -23.14 15.22
C ALA A 99 5.87 -21.79 14.63
N PRO A 100 6.85 -21.09 15.25
CA PRO A 100 7.46 -19.89 14.69
C PRO A 100 7.92 -20.09 13.25
N THR A 101 7.75 -19.07 12.40
CA THR A 101 8.20 -19.11 11.01
C THR A 101 9.73 -19.16 10.95
N VAL A 102 10.27 -20.10 10.17
CA VAL A 102 11.71 -20.17 9.88
C VAL A 102 12.06 -19.10 8.85
N PHE A 103 12.82 -18.08 9.26
CA PHE A 103 13.27 -17.03 8.36
C PHE A 103 14.52 -17.46 7.59
N LEU A 104 14.50 -17.31 6.27
CA LEU A 104 15.57 -17.72 5.35
C LEU A 104 16.23 -16.53 4.63
N GLY A 105 15.79 -15.30 4.88
CA GLY A 105 16.15 -14.13 4.10
C GLY A 105 17.58 -13.63 4.31
N TYR A 106 18.33 -14.22 5.26
CA TYR A 106 19.76 -13.97 5.40
C TYR A 106 20.58 -14.82 4.42
N GLU A 107 20.04 -15.95 3.99
CA GLU A 107 20.72 -16.94 3.15
C GLU A 107 20.25 -16.92 1.70
N THR A 108 18.96 -16.67 1.45
CA THR A 108 18.37 -16.74 0.11
C THR A 108 17.21 -15.77 -0.06
N LEU A 109 16.96 -15.36 -1.31
CA LEU A 109 15.78 -14.59 -1.71
C LEU A 109 14.64 -15.47 -2.24
N GLU A 110 14.93 -16.75 -2.50
CA GLU A 110 13.99 -17.72 -3.05
C GLU A 110 13.95 -18.98 -2.18
N ALA A 111 12.75 -19.55 -2.00
CA ALA A 111 12.58 -20.81 -1.30
C ALA A 111 11.51 -21.66 -2.00
N ALA A 112 11.86 -22.91 -2.29
CA ALA A 112 10.95 -23.88 -2.89
C ALA A 112 10.33 -24.78 -1.82
N ALA A 113 9.16 -25.36 -2.13
CA ALA A 113 8.43 -26.27 -1.24
C ALA A 113 8.21 -25.67 0.16
N CYS A 114 7.67 -24.46 0.21
CA CYS A 114 7.19 -23.83 1.43
C CYS A 114 5.72 -24.19 1.62
N ARG A 115 5.31 -24.52 2.84
CA ARG A 115 3.94 -24.93 3.16
C ARG A 115 3.12 -23.77 3.73
N VAL A 116 1.89 -23.62 3.26
CA VAL A 116 0.90 -22.72 3.86
C VAL A 116 0.41 -23.32 5.18
N VAL A 117 0.71 -22.65 6.29
CA VAL A 117 0.30 -23.09 7.64
C VAL A 117 -0.81 -22.23 8.23
N GLY A 118 -1.10 -21.07 7.66
CA GLY A 118 -2.20 -20.22 8.08
C GLY A 118 -2.70 -19.32 6.96
N ILE A 119 -4.01 -19.09 6.93
CA ILE A 119 -4.68 -18.08 6.10
C ILE A 119 -5.57 -17.29 7.04
N VAL A 120 -5.41 -15.97 7.09
CA VAL A 120 -6.16 -15.10 7.99
C VAL A 120 -6.75 -13.93 7.22
N ARG A 121 -8.04 -13.67 7.41
CA ARG A 121 -8.72 -12.50 6.84
C ARG A 121 -9.51 -11.80 7.93
N ALA A 122 -9.27 -10.50 8.11
CA ALA A 122 -9.95 -9.69 9.13
C ALA A 122 -9.92 -10.32 10.54
N GLY A 123 -8.78 -10.90 10.93
CA GLY A 123 -8.61 -11.54 12.24
C GLY A 123 -9.28 -12.91 12.40
N VAL A 124 -9.79 -13.51 11.32
CA VAL A 124 -10.42 -14.84 11.32
C VAL A 124 -9.56 -15.82 10.54
N ALA A 125 -9.30 -17.00 11.12
CA ALA A 125 -8.61 -18.10 10.44
C ALA A 125 -9.52 -18.73 9.36
N LEU A 126 -8.96 -18.98 8.18
CA LEU A 126 -9.64 -19.61 7.06
C LEU A 126 -8.95 -20.92 6.69
N ALA A 127 -9.73 -21.89 6.21
CA ALA A 127 -9.19 -23.13 5.66
C ALA A 127 -8.70 -22.97 4.21
N GLN A 128 -9.26 -22.01 3.48
CA GLN A 128 -8.93 -21.73 2.09
C GLN A 128 -9.22 -20.27 1.72
N LEU A 129 -8.60 -19.82 0.63
CA LEU A 129 -8.75 -18.49 0.04
C LEU A 129 -9.16 -18.64 -1.44
N ALA A 130 -10.30 -18.08 -1.81
CA ALA A 130 -10.81 -18.19 -3.18
C ALA A 130 -10.03 -17.25 -4.14
N PRO A 131 -10.04 -17.53 -5.46
CA PRO A 131 -9.46 -16.63 -6.45
C PRO A 131 -9.97 -15.19 -6.34
N GLY A 132 -9.04 -14.23 -6.40
CA GLY A 132 -9.31 -12.80 -6.28
C GLY A 132 -9.46 -12.30 -4.85
N GLU A 133 -9.46 -13.18 -3.84
CA GLU A 133 -9.58 -12.77 -2.45
C GLU A 133 -8.26 -12.27 -1.86
N VAL A 134 -8.43 -11.37 -0.90
CA VAL A 134 -7.35 -10.73 -0.13
C VAL A 134 -7.29 -11.37 1.26
N ALA A 135 -6.07 -11.70 1.71
CA ALA A 135 -5.82 -12.23 3.05
C ALA A 135 -4.35 -12.09 3.46
N THR A 136 -4.04 -12.52 4.66
CA THR A 136 -2.66 -12.73 5.13
C THR A 136 -2.35 -14.22 5.14
N VAL A 137 -1.30 -14.62 4.44
CA VAL A 137 -0.81 -16.01 4.37
C VAL A 137 0.40 -16.17 5.29
N ILE A 138 0.46 -17.28 6.03
CA ILE A 138 1.58 -17.65 6.89
C ILE A 138 2.20 -18.91 6.33
N LEU A 139 3.52 -18.88 6.15
CA LEU A 139 4.31 -20.01 5.72
C LEU A 139 5.11 -20.58 6.90
N GLU A 140 5.41 -21.87 6.86
CA GLU A 140 6.33 -22.47 7.83
C GLU A 140 7.76 -21.89 7.73
N ARG A 141 8.14 -21.46 6.53
CA ARG A 141 9.44 -20.83 6.24
C ARG A 141 9.31 -19.83 5.09
N THR A 142 10.08 -18.75 5.14
CA THR A 142 10.05 -17.71 4.10
C THR A 142 11.34 -16.90 4.05
N PRO A 143 11.81 -16.47 2.86
CA PRO A 143 12.87 -15.47 2.73
C PRO A 143 12.37 -14.04 2.94
N PHE A 144 11.05 -13.80 2.95
CA PHE A 144 10.47 -12.46 3.03
C PHE A 144 10.70 -11.84 4.41
N TYR A 145 11.42 -10.74 4.44
CA TYR A 145 11.65 -9.94 5.64
C TYR A 145 10.34 -9.29 6.08
N ALA A 146 9.94 -9.56 7.32
CA ALA A 146 8.80 -8.88 7.93
C ALA A 146 9.21 -7.49 8.42
N GLU A 147 8.35 -6.50 8.20
CA GLU A 147 8.52 -5.13 8.69
C GLU A 147 8.96 -5.12 10.16
N SER A 148 10.14 -4.54 10.42
CA SER A 148 10.75 -4.49 11.74
C SER A 148 11.85 -3.42 11.79
N GLY A 149 12.04 -2.82 12.96
CA GLY A 149 13.12 -1.84 13.18
C GLY A 149 13.02 -0.57 12.32
N GLY A 150 11.82 -0.22 11.85
CA GLY A 150 11.59 0.91 10.94
C GLY A 150 11.87 0.63 9.47
N GLN A 151 12.19 -0.61 9.10
CA GLN A 151 12.34 -1.05 7.72
C GLN A 151 11.02 -1.56 7.17
N VAL A 152 10.74 -1.23 5.91
CA VAL A 152 9.56 -1.71 5.16
C VAL A 152 9.72 -3.21 4.90
N GLY A 153 8.66 -3.97 5.12
CA GLY A 153 8.64 -5.41 4.85
C GLY A 153 8.66 -5.75 3.35
N ASP A 154 9.09 -6.97 3.03
CA ASP A 154 9.25 -7.40 1.64
C ASP A 154 7.90 -7.59 0.92
N SER A 155 7.95 -7.39 -0.40
CA SER A 155 6.90 -7.69 -1.37
C SER A 155 7.43 -8.67 -2.43
N GLY A 156 6.55 -9.38 -3.12
CA GLY A 156 6.97 -10.44 -4.05
C GLY A 156 5.84 -11.41 -4.41
N MET A 157 6.21 -12.67 -4.67
CA MET A 157 5.27 -13.69 -5.15
C MET A 157 5.42 -15.00 -4.39
N LEU A 158 4.29 -15.65 -4.09
CA LEU A 158 4.24 -17.06 -3.69
C LEU A 158 3.54 -17.86 -4.80
N ASP A 159 4.25 -18.78 -5.45
CA ASP A 159 3.72 -19.53 -6.59
C ASP A 159 3.41 -20.99 -6.23
N ASN A 160 2.32 -21.52 -6.77
CA ASN A 160 2.03 -22.95 -6.79
C ASN A 160 1.46 -23.39 -8.16
N ALA A 161 1.07 -24.66 -8.29
CA ALA A 161 0.58 -25.20 -9.56
C ALA A 161 -0.75 -24.58 -10.06
N ASP A 162 -1.52 -23.97 -9.16
CA ASP A 162 -2.85 -23.42 -9.43
C ASP A 162 -2.87 -21.90 -9.57
N GLY A 163 -1.80 -21.19 -9.21
CA GLY A 163 -1.73 -19.74 -9.31
C GLY A 163 -0.59 -19.13 -8.51
N HIS A 164 -0.73 -17.83 -8.26
CA HIS A 164 0.22 -17.08 -7.46
C HIS A 164 -0.47 -16.14 -6.48
N PHE A 165 0.14 -15.99 -5.32
CA PHE A 165 -0.25 -15.02 -4.29
C PHE A 165 0.69 -13.81 -4.40
N ALA A 166 0.15 -12.68 -4.84
CA ALA A 166 0.91 -11.45 -4.97
C ALA A 166 1.05 -10.80 -3.60
N VAL A 167 2.24 -10.93 -3.00
CA VAL A 167 2.57 -10.37 -1.69
C VAL A 167 2.85 -8.89 -1.86
N GLU A 168 2.01 -8.06 -1.26
CA GLU A 168 2.14 -6.61 -1.28
C GLU A 168 2.98 -6.12 -0.10
N GLN A 169 2.94 -6.84 1.02
CA GLN A 169 3.75 -6.55 2.20
C GLN A 169 3.92 -7.77 3.10
N THR A 170 5.00 -7.78 3.88
CA THR A 170 5.27 -8.81 4.88
C THR A 170 5.36 -8.19 6.28
N LEU A 171 4.55 -8.69 7.21
CA LEU A 171 4.39 -8.13 8.56
C LEU A 171 4.82 -9.14 9.62
N LYS A 172 5.35 -8.63 10.74
CA LYS A 172 5.63 -9.47 11.91
C LYS A 172 4.35 -9.63 12.73
N LEU A 173 3.90 -10.87 12.90
CA LEU A 173 2.69 -11.19 13.66
C LEU A 173 3.04 -11.96 14.93
N GLY A 174 2.44 -11.59 16.06
CA GLY A 174 2.66 -12.28 17.34
C GLY A 174 4.13 -12.37 17.78
N GLY A 175 5.02 -11.52 17.24
CA GLY A 175 6.47 -11.54 17.50
C GLY A 175 7.27 -12.65 16.80
N SER A 176 6.62 -13.72 16.33
CA SER A 176 7.32 -14.93 15.83
C SER A 176 6.91 -15.38 14.43
N PHE A 177 5.83 -14.85 13.86
CA PHE A 177 5.33 -15.27 12.56
C PHE A 177 5.56 -14.19 11.50
N HIS A 178 5.79 -14.60 10.25
CA HIS A 178 5.84 -13.71 9.10
C HIS A 178 4.53 -13.86 8.31
N GLY A 179 3.73 -12.80 8.31
CA GLY A 179 2.46 -12.74 7.58
C GLY A 179 2.63 -12.03 6.26
N HIS A 180 2.26 -12.69 5.17
CA HIS A 180 2.36 -12.19 3.80
C HIS A 180 0.98 -11.66 3.40
N GLY A 181 0.80 -10.35 3.43
CA GLY A 181 -0.43 -9.67 3.03
C GLY A 181 -0.47 -9.49 1.52
N GLY A 182 -1.56 -9.91 0.89
CA GLY A 182 -1.70 -9.84 -0.55
C GLY A 182 -2.99 -10.44 -1.08
N HIS A 183 -3.00 -10.75 -2.37
CA HIS A 183 -4.16 -11.28 -3.07
C HIS A 183 -3.84 -12.54 -3.87
N TRP A 184 -4.77 -13.50 -3.85
CA TRP A 184 -4.62 -14.76 -4.57
C TRP A 184 -5.11 -14.64 -6.02
N ARG A 185 -4.25 -14.98 -6.98
CA ARG A 185 -4.58 -15.09 -8.40
C ARG A 185 -4.35 -16.52 -8.87
N GLY A 186 -5.35 -17.37 -8.67
CA GLY A 186 -5.31 -18.76 -9.11
C GLY A 186 -6.59 -19.24 -9.76
N ARG A 187 -6.52 -20.41 -10.37
CA ARG A 187 -7.66 -21.12 -10.98
C ARG A 187 -8.47 -21.94 -9.96
N ALA A 188 -7.87 -22.22 -8.81
CA ALA A 188 -8.47 -22.95 -7.69
C ALA A 188 -8.20 -22.21 -6.37
N PRO A 189 -8.94 -22.49 -5.28
CA PRO A 189 -8.64 -21.91 -3.98
C PRO A 189 -7.26 -22.32 -3.45
N LEU A 190 -6.53 -21.38 -2.85
CA LEU A 190 -5.33 -21.65 -2.04
C LEU A 190 -5.77 -22.24 -0.70
N ARG A 191 -5.13 -23.31 -0.23
CA ARG A 191 -5.55 -24.03 0.99
C ARG A 191 -4.43 -24.14 2.01
N LEU A 192 -4.82 -24.40 3.26
CA LEU A 192 -3.86 -24.85 4.26
C LEU A 192 -3.20 -26.15 3.79
N GLY A 193 -1.86 -26.14 3.78
CA GLY A 193 -1.03 -27.27 3.38
C GLY A 193 -0.58 -27.30 1.93
N ASP A 194 -1.06 -26.36 1.10
CA ASP A 194 -0.48 -26.11 -0.23
C ASP A 194 0.98 -25.62 -0.13
#